data_AF-A0AAQ3L7U2-F1
#
_entry.id   AF-A0AAQ3L7U2-F1
#
_cell.length_a   1.000
_cell.length_b   1.000
_cell.length_c   1.000
_cell.angle_alpha   90.00
_cell.angle_beta   90.00
_cell.angle_gamma   90.00
#
_symmetry.space_group_name_H-M   'P 1'
#
loop_
_entity.id
_entity.type
_entity.pdbx_description
1 polymer ?
#
loop_
_entity_poly.entity_id
_entity_poly.type
_entity_poly.pdbx_seq_one_letter_code
_entity_poly.pdbx_strand_id
1 'polypeptide(L)'
;MELIYPSCRESLSSSDREFVAGLMTNSKSDSEACLRLLSDPEERDILLDGDIVFEAILNDPESIGVSQKLYFYVLVRRVFRDAGIDSRELADYAATLLAYFSRSQNVFGKNTGQRQAFFYVIDALAENGMMGHCERFRLTVRLADQALFLTGVFRSHVEQRKERRSAPGLGFYESVGRSNYRIAGDHHIAQEFCLNSLYGELSDGFVEIRRALNRLVDEIIFLGDHPSLPELN
;
A
#
# COMPACT_ATOMS: atom_id res chain seq x y z
N MET A 1 -9.20 4.52 15.49
CA MET A 1 -8.47 3.86 14.39
C MET A 1 -8.15 4.91 13.34
N GLU A 2 -6.94 4.88 12.80
CA GLU A 2 -6.25 6.00 12.15
C GLU A 2 -6.46 5.98 10.63
N LEU A 3 -6.59 7.16 10.00
CA LEU A 3 -6.61 7.31 8.55
C LEU A 3 -5.19 7.10 8.02
N ILE A 4 -5.06 6.51 6.84
CA ILE A 4 -3.77 6.35 6.15
C ILE A 4 -3.45 7.66 5.42
N TYR A 5 -2.18 8.08 5.51
CA TYR A 5 -1.65 9.26 4.82
C TYR A 5 -0.41 8.87 4.00
N PRO A 6 -0.20 9.47 2.82
CA PRO A 6 1.02 9.27 2.02
C PRO A 6 2.21 9.88 2.77
N SER A 7 2.87 9.09 3.61
CA SER A 7 3.84 9.58 4.60
C SER A 7 5.17 8.84 4.57
N CYS A 8 5.35 7.85 3.70
CA CYS A 8 6.57 7.06 3.62
C CYS A 8 7.78 7.95 3.34
N ARG A 9 7.70 8.84 2.33
CA ARG A 9 8.83 9.69 1.93
C ARG A 9 9.22 10.72 2.98
N GLU A 10 8.26 11.25 3.70
CA GLU A 10 8.50 12.25 4.75
C GLU A 10 8.94 11.63 6.07
N SER A 11 8.56 10.37 6.31
CA SER A 11 8.85 9.65 7.56
C SER A 11 10.08 8.73 7.46
N LEU A 12 11.00 8.98 6.54
CA LEU A 12 12.23 8.19 6.43
C LEU A 12 13.05 8.28 7.72
N SER A 13 13.45 7.13 8.24
CA SER A 13 14.29 7.03 9.44
C SER A 13 15.73 7.47 9.14
N SER A 14 16.54 7.70 10.18
CA SER A 14 17.96 7.97 9.99
C SER A 14 18.67 6.84 9.24
N SER A 15 18.34 5.59 9.58
CA SER A 15 18.91 4.41 8.88
C SER A 15 18.52 4.36 7.41
N ASP A 16 17.31 4.80 7.04
CA ASP A 16 16.88 4.88 5.64
C ASP A 16 17.71 5.91 4.87
N ARG A 17 17.94 7.07 5.48
CA ARG A 17 18.70 8.16 4.87
C ARG A 17 20.17 7.80 4.71
N GLU A 18 20.76 7.19 5.74
CA GLU A 18 22.13 6.68 5.71
C GLU A 18 22.31 5.60 4.65
N PHE A 19 21.35 4.67 4.53
CA PHE A 19 21.33 3.66 3.49
C PHE A 19 21.35 4.29 2.09
N VAL A 20 20.41 5.20 1.79
CA VAL A 20 20.33 5.85 0.47
C VAL A 20 21.59 6.67 0.18
N ALA A 21 22.10 7.43 1.15
CA ALA A 21 23.33 8.21 0.98
C ALA A 21 24.56 7.32 0.75
N GLY A 22 24.63 6.16 1.39
CA GLY A 22 25.72 5.19 1.22
C GLY A 22 25.74 4.54 -0.17
N LEU A 23 24.59 4.41 -0.83
CA LEU A 23 24.52 3.90 -2.21
C LEU A 23 25.04 4.90 -3.24
N MET A 24 24.81 6.19 -2.99
CA MET A 24 25.10 7.26 -3.95
C MET A 24 26.56 7.74 -3.90
N THR A 25 27.32 7.36 -2.87
CA THR A 25 28.59 8.01 -2.55
C THR A 25 29.68 7.04 -2.14
N ASN A 26 30.91 7.30 -2.60
CA ASN A 26 32.11 6.52 -2.24
C ASN A 26 32.96 7.19 -1.14
N SER A 27 32.57 8.39 -0.68
CA SER A 27 33.32 9.18 0.30
C SER A 27 32.43 9.77 1.39
N LYS A 28 32.99 9.96 2.60
CA LYS A 28 32.26 10.54 3.75
C LYS A 28 31.77 11.97 3.50
N SER A 29 32.51 12.77 2.72
CA SER A 29 32.14 14.15 2.42
C SER A 29 30.94 14.22 1.47
N ASP A 30 30.86 13.28 0.53
CA ASP A 30 29.75 13.20 -0.43
C ASP A 30 28.48 12.70 0.27
N SER A 31 28.61 11.78 1.22
CA SER A 31 27.49 11.24 2.00
C SER A 31 26.72 12.33 2.76
N GLU A 32 27.42 13.28 3.39
CA GLU A 32 26.79 14.43 4.08
C GLU A 32 26.04 15.36 3.12
N ALA A 33 26.55 15.51 1.88
CA ALA A 33 25.84 16.26 0.85
C ALA A 33 24.56 15.54 0.39
N CYS A 34 24.61 14.22 0.22
CA CYS A 34 23.42 13.41 -0.08
C CYS A 34 22.37 13.45 1.03
N LEU A 35 22.79 13.43 2.31
CA LEU A 35 21.85 13.58 3.43
C LEU A 35 21.12 14.93 3.43
N ARG A 36 21.80 16.00 2.98
CA ARG A 36 21.16 17.31 2.77
C ARG A 36 20.15 17.26 1.62
N LEU A 37 20.48 16.62 0.50
CA LEU A 37 19.53 16.43 -0.61
C LEU A 37 18.29 15.64 -0.20
N LEU A 38 18.44 14.59 0.63
CA LEU A 38 17.30 13.83 1.16
C LEU A 38 16.38 14.64 2.10
N SER A 39 16.81 15.80 2.55
CA SER A 39 15.99 16.72 3.35
C SER A 39 15.15 17.65 2.48
N ASP A 40 15.51 17.84 1.21
CA ASP A 40 14.71 18.55 0.23
C ASP A 40 13.68 17.60 -0.41
N PRO A 41 12.38 17.94 -0.47
CA PRO A 41 11.35 17.05 -0.99
C PRO A 41 11.54 16.64 -2.45
N GLU A 42 11.96 17.56 -3.33
CA GLU A 42 12.10 17.29 -4.76
C GLU A 42 13.34 16.43 -5.04
N GLU A 43 14.46 16.77 -4.43
CA GLU A 43 15.70 16.00 -4.56
C GLU A 43 15.56 14.61 -3.95
N ARG A 44 14.89 14.50 -2.79
CA ARG A 44 14.55 13.20 -2.19
C ARG A 44 13.76 12.33 -3.16
N ASP A 45 12.75 12.88 -3.82
CA ASP A 45 11.93 12.13 -4.77
C ASP A 45 12.76 11.61 -5.95
N ILE A 46 13.69 12.42 -6.46
CA ILE A 46 14.60 12.02 -7.55
C ILE A 46 15.55 10.91 -7.09
N LEU A 47 16.13 11.05 -5.89
CA LEU A 47 17.04 10.05 -5.33
C LEU A 47 16.36 8.70 -5.10
N LEU A 48 15.13 8.71 -4.56
CA LEU A 48 14.36 7.49 -4.33
C LEU A 48 13.86 6.83 -5.62
N ASP A 49 13.66 7.61 -6.70
CA ASP A 49 13.28 7.11 -8.02
C ASP A 49 14.46 6.44 -8.77
N GLY A 50 15.68 6.48 -8.23
CA GLY A 50 16.89 5.93 -8.84
C GLY A 50 16.96 4.41 -8.80
N ASP A 51 17.33 3.80 -9.94
CA ASP A 51 17.43 2.34 -10.09
C ASP A 51 18.38 1.71 -9.06
N ILE A 52 19.45 2.41 -8.66
CA ILE A 52 20.40 1.92 -7.67
C ILE A 52 19.75 1.63 -6.30
N VAL A 53 18.76 2.42 -5.89
CA VAL A 53 18.05 2.19 -4.61
C VAL A 53 17.14 0.97 -4.72
N PHE A 54 16.46 0.82 -5.85
CA PHE A 54 15.62 -0.34 -6.12
C PHE A 54 16.45 -1.64 -6.16
N GLU A 55 17.53 -1.67 -6.93
CA GLU A 55 18.40 -2.83 -7.05
C GLU A 55 19.05 -3.19 -5.71
N ALA A 56 19.45 -2.19 -4.91
CA ALA A 56 19.99 -2.45 -3.57
C ALA A 56 18.96 -3.11 -2.65
N ILE A 57 17.70 -2.66 -2.68
CA ILE A 57 16.62 -3.23 -1.87
C ILE A 57 16.26 -4.66 -2.31
N LEU A 58 16.30 -4.95 -3.60
CA LEU A 58 15.94 -6.26 -4.13
C LEU A 58 17.01 -7.34 -3.88
N ASN A 59 18.29 -6.97 -3.99
CA ASN A 59 19.39 -7.91 -3.96
C ASN A 59 19.85 -8.31 -2.54
N ASP A 60 19.43 -7.58 -1.49
CA ASP A 60 19.82 -7.93 -0.11
C ASP A 60 18.66 -7.86 0.93
N PRO A 61 17.56 -8.60 0.76
CA PRO A 61 16.37 -8.46 1.62
C PRO A 61 16.60 -8.82 3.10
N GLU A 62 17.61 -9.66 3.40
CA GLU A 62 17.86 -10.21 4.74
C GLU A 62 18.87 -9.40 5.55
N SER A 63 19.70 -8.54 4.92
CA SER A 63 20.69 -7.74 5.63
C SER A 63 20.30 -6.28 5.85
N ILE A 64 19.23 -5.80 5.21
CA ILE A 64 18.97 -4.36 5.10
C ILE A 64 18.17 -3.88 6.31
N GLY A 65 18.81 -3.09 7.18
CA GLY A 65 18.20 -2.37 8.30
C GLY A 65 17.27 -1.20 7.91
N VAL A 66 16.69 -1.21 6.71
CA VAL A 66 15.76 -0.17 6.25
C VAL A 66 14.37 -0.37 6.81
N SER A 67 13.65 0.73 6.94
CA SER A 67 12.27 0.71 7.38
C SER A 67 11.35 0.10 6.33
N GLN A 68 10.26 -0.51 6.79
CA GLN A 68 9.16 -0.98 5.92
C GLN A 68 8.61 0.15 5.03
N LYS A 69 8.67 1.40 5.50
CA LYS A 69 8.20 2.56 4.74
C LYS A 69 9.06 2.79 3.49
N LEU A 70 10.39 2.80 3.64
CA LEU A 70 11.31 2.92 2.50
C LEU A 70 11.16 1.71 1.57
N TYR A 71 11.17 0.50 2.13
CA TYR A 71 11.03 -0.75 1.38
C TYR A 71 9.79 -0.74 0.48
N PHE A 72 8.60 -0.57 1.05
CA PHE A 72 7.37 -0.58 0.25
C PHE A 72 7.30 0.61 -0.70
N TYR A 73 7.81 1.79 -0.34
CA TYR A 73 7.80 2.94 -1.22
C TYR A 73 8.58 2.68 -2.51
N VAL A 74 9.83 2.23 -2.40
CA VAL A 74 10.69 2.02 -3.57
C VAL A 74 10.12 0.94 -4.49
N LEU A 75 9.61 -0.16 -3.93
CA LEU A 75 9.05 -1.23 -4.74
C LEU A 75 7.73 -0.83 -5.42
N VAL A 76 6.80 -0.21 -4.68
CA VAL A 76 5.53 0.29 -5.25
C VAL A 76 5.81 1.34 -6.30
N ARG A 77 6.74 2.25 -6.03
CA ARG A 77 7.11 3.32 -6.96
C ARG A 77 7.64 2.74 -8.27
N ARG A 78 8.45 1.69 -8.23
CA ARG A 78 8.93 1.00 -9.43
C ARG A 78 7.78 0.44 -10.26
N VAL A 79 6.91 -0.38 -9.68
CA VAL A 79 5.81 -1.02 -10.43
C VAL A 79 4.76 -0.02 -10.93
N PHE A 80 4.62 1.13 -10.26
CA PHE A 80 3.74 2.21 -10.70
C PHE A 80 4.33 2.93 -11.91
N ARG A 81 5.62 3.26 -11.91
CA ARG A 81 6.29 3.82 -13.10
C ARG A 81 6.23 2.86 -14.29
N ASP A 82 6.45 1.56 -14.05
CA ASP A 82 6.32 0.52 -15.09
C ASP A 82 4.86 0.32 -15.55
N ALA A 83 3.87 0.88 -14.84
CA ALA A 83 2.46 0.92 -15.23
C ALA A 83 2.06 2.25 -15.89
N GLY A 84 2.96 3.24 -15.96
CA GLY A 84 2.64 4.61 -16.38
C GLY A 84 1.89 5.43 -15.32
N ILE A 85 1.94 5.03 -14.04
CA ILE A 85 1.36 5.76 -12.91
C ILE A 85 2.46 6.65 -12.30
N ASP A 86 2.52 7.90 -12.75
CA ASP A 86 3.59 8.83 -12.36
C ASP A 86 3.37 9.50 -11.00
N SER A 87 2.14 9.50 -10.47
CA SER A 87 1.80 10.15 -9.19
C SER A 87 2.59 9.53 -8.04
N ARG A 88 3.51 10.34 -7.47
CA ARG A 88 4.30 9.95 -6.30
C ARG A 88 3.45 9.84 -5.04
N GLU A 89 2.38 10.63 -4.96
CA GLU A 89 1.45 10.60 -3.84
C GLU A 89 0.66 9.29 -3.81
N LEU A 90 0.18 8.80 -4.97
CA LEU A 90 -0.44 7.47 -5.07
C LEU A 90 0.53 6.35 -4.67
N ALA A 91 1.78 6.41 -5.14
CA ALA A 91 2.79 5.43 -4.78
C ALA A 91 3.07 5.44 -3.27
N ASP A 92 3.18 6.63 -2.68
CA ASP A 92 3.39 6.80 -1.24
C ASP A 92 2.20 6.30 -0.40
N TYR A 93 0.98 6.60 -0.84
CA TYR A 93 -0.23 6.10 -0.20
C TYR A 93 -0.31 4.57 -0.24
N ALA A 94 -0.13 3.97 -1.42
CA ALA A 94 -0.16 2.53 -1.59
C ALA A 94 0.98 1.84 -0.79
N ALA A 95 2.17 2.44 -0.74
CA ALA A 95 3.26 1.94 0.09
C ALA A 95 2.92 2.01 1.59
N THR A 96 2.32 3.11 2.05
CA THR A 96 1.87 3.25 3.44
C THR A 96 0.78 2.23 3.77
N LEU A 97 -0.14 1.98 2.85
CA LEU A 97 -1.17 0.94 2.94
C LEU A 97 -0.56 -0.46 3.14
N LEU A 98 0.43 -0.82 2.32
CA LEU A 98 1.13 -2.10 2.46
C LEU A 98 1.88 -2.21 3.78
N ALA A 99 2.58 -1.15 4.20
CA ALA A 99 3.28 -1.11 5.48
C ALA A 99 2.32 -1.28 6.66
N TYR A 100 1.17 -0.62 6.62
CA TYR A 100 0.12 -0.70 7.64
C TYR A 100 -0.43 -2.13 7.78
N PHE A 101 -0.78 -2.77 6.67
CA PHE A 101 -1.34 -4.12 6.71
C PHE A 101 -0.28 -5.19 7.01
N SER A 102 0.97 -5.01 6.59
CA SER A 102 2.08 -5.91 6.94
C SER A 102 2.27 -6.01 8.46
N ARG A 103 2.26 -4.86 9.16
CA ARG A 103 2.31 -4.82 10.63
C ARG A 103 1.10 -5.48 11.25
N SER A 104 -0.08 -5.20 10.70
CA SER A 104 -1.33 -5.75 11.21
C SER A 104 -1.41 -7.26 11.02
N GLN A 105 -0.93 -7.85 9.93
CA GLN A 105 -0.90 -9.31 9.75
C GLN A 105 0.08 -10.04 10.68
N ASN A 106 1.15 -9.38 11.13
CA ASN A 106 2.00 -9.93 12.20
C ASN A 106 1.26 -9.99 13.54
N VAL A 107 0.28 -9.10 13.77
CA VAL A 107 -0.59 -9.09 14.95
C VAL A 107 -1.80 -10.04 14.80
N PHE A 108 -2.33 -10.17 13.57
CA PHE A 108 -3.43 -11.05 13.20
C PHE A 108 -2.89 -12.18 12.31
N GLY A 109 -2.38 -13.25 12.93
CA GLY A 109 -1.61 -14.32 12.26
C GLY A 109 -2.12 -14.77 10.87
N LYS A 110 -1.20 -15.32 10.06
CA LYS A 110 -1.29 -15.53 8.59
C LYS A 110 -2.67 -15.94 8.03
N ASN A 111 -3.47 -16.75 8.74
CA ASN A 111 -4.79 -17.21 8.28
C ASN A 111 -5.99 -16.47 8.88
N THR A 112 -5.84 -15.85 10.06
CA THR A 112 -6.94 -15.16 10.76
C THR A 112 -7.12 -13.73 10.24
N GLY A 113 -6.03 -13.00 9.99
CA GLY A 113 -6.10 -11.62 9.48
C GLY A 113 -6.78 -11.51 8.11
N GLN A 114 -6.46 -12.42 7.18
CA GLN A 114 -7.07 -12.43 5.83
C GLN A 114 -8.57 -12.75 5.89
N ARG A 115 -8.96 -13.80 6.63
CA ARG A 115 -10.38 -14.14 6.81
C ARG A 115 -11.15 -12.96 7.39
N GLN A 116 -10.59 -12.32 8.42
CA GLN A 116 -11.22 -11.20 9.09
C GLN A 116 -11.39 -9.99 8.16
N ALA A 117 -10.41 -9.68 7.30
CA ALA A 117 -10.55 -8.61 6.32
C ALA A 117 -11.67 -8.88 5.30
N PHE A 118 -11.78 -10.11 4.80
CA PHE A 118 -12.84 -10.50 3.87
C PHE A 118 -14.24 -10.44 4.48
N PHE A 119 -14.40 -10.93 5.71
CA PHE A 119 -15.69 -10.90 6.40
C PHE A 119 -16.06 -9.48 6.80
N TYR A 120 -15.09 -8.68 7.25
CA TYR A 120 -15.34 -7.30 7.64
C TYR A 120 -15.96 -6.45 6.53
N VAL A 121 -15.47 -6.54 5.28
CA VAL A 121 -16.07 -5.75 4.18
C VAL A 121 -17.53 -6.11 3.98
N ILE A 122 -17.89 -7.39 4.09
CA ILE A 122 -19.27 -7.85 3.94
C ILE A 122 -20.14 -7.44 5.13
N ASP A 123 -19.64 -7.67 6.35
CA ASP A 123 -20.36 -7.37 7.59
C ASP A 123 -20.58 -5.85 7.73
N ALA A 124 -19.57 -5.04 7.43
CA ALA A 124 -19.66 -3.58 7.46
C ALA A 124 -20.61 -3.00 6.41
N LEU A 125 -20.80 -3.68 5.26
CA LEU A 125 -21.81 -3.28 4.29
C LEU A 125 -23.24 -3.66 4.74
N ALA A 126 -23.37 -4.69 5.58
CA ALA A 126 -24.64 -5.14 6.14
C ALA A 126 -25.07 -4.33 7.38
N GLU A 127 -24.12 -3.76 8.12
CA GLU A 127 -24.40 -2.90 9.28
C GLU A 127 -24.81 -1.49 8.84
N ASN A 128 -26.09 -1.18 8.99
CA ASN A 128 -26.62 0.18 8.79
C ASN A 128 -27.51 0.59 9.95
N GLY A 129 -27.02 1.53 10.78
CA GLY A 129 -27.87 2.28 11.68
C GLY A 129 -27.13 2.96 12.81
N MET A 130 -27.00 4.30 12.72
CA MET A 130 -26.58 5.24 13.78
C MET A 130 -25.08 5.55 13.95
N MET A 131 -24.25 5.36 12.92
CA MET A 131 -22.87 5.88 12.93
C MET A 131 -22.83 7.40 12.68
N GLY A 132 -21.99 8.12 13.43
CA GLY A 132 -21.74 9.55 13.21
C GLY A 132 -21.00 9.83 11.90
N HIS A 133 -21.05 11.08 11.41
CA HIS A 133 -20.47 11.46 10.11
C HIS A 133 -18.96 11.12 9.97
N CYS A 134 -18.15 11.44 10.98
CA CYS A 134 -16.72 11.11 10.97
C CYS A 134 -16.44 9.60 11.00
N GLU A 135 -17.29 8.85 11.69
CA GLU A 135 -17.16 7.40 11.80
C GLU A 135 -17.51 6.72 10.48
N ARG A 136 -18.59 7.18 9.83
CA ARG A 136 -18.97 6.75 8.49
C ARG A 136 -17.87 7.05 7.47
N PHE A 137 -17.30 8.26 7.49
CA PHE A 137 -16.19 8.61 6.60
C PHE A 137 -14.99 7.66 6.78
N ARG A 138 -14.58 7.40 8.03
CA ARG A 138 -13.49 6.47 8.32
C ARG A 138 -13.80 5.05 7.86
N LEU A 139 -15.04 4.60 8.04
CA LEU A 139 -15.47 3.30 7.56
C LEU A 139 -15.39 3.22 6.03
N THR A 140 -15.88 4.25 5.33
CA THR A 140 -15.80 4.37 3.87
C THR A 140 -14.36 4.22 3.38
N VAL A 141 -13.42 5.03 3.90
CA VAL A 141 -12.00 4.94 3.52
C VAL A 141 -11.45 3.54 3.78
N ARG A 142 -11.71 3.00 4.98
CA ARG A 142 -11.22 1.67 5.36
C ARG A 142 -11.74 0.56 4.45
N LEU A 143 -13.01 0.62 4.03
CA LEU A 143 -13.57 -0.36 3.08
C LEU A 143 -12.86 -0.28 1.73
N ALA A 144 -12.53 0.93 1.28
CA ALA A 144 -11.79 1.12 0.04
C ALA A 144 -10.36 0.59 0.12
N ASP A 145 -9.66 0.93 1.20
CA ASP A 145 -8.29 0.49 1.51
C ASP A 145 -8.19 -1.04 1.58
N GLN A 146 -9.15 -1.68 2.27
CA GLN A 146 -9.20 -3.13 2.35
C GLN A 146 -9.51 -3.77 1.01
N ALA A 147 -10.42 -3.21 0.23
CA ALA A 147 -10.71 -3.70 -1.11
C ALA A 147 -9.46 -3.63 -2.00
N LEU A 148 -8.72 -2.51 -1.97
CA LEU A 148 -7.49 -2.35 -2.73
C LEU A 148 -6.41 -3.34 -2.27
N PHE A 149 -6.22 -3.47 -0.96
CA PHE A 149 -5.25 -4.40 -0.40
C PHE A 149 -5.57 -5.87 -0.73
N LEU A 150 -6.82 -6.31 -0.53
CA LEU A 150 -7.25 -7.68 -0.81
C LEU A 150 -7.08 -8.04 -2.28
N THR A 151 -7.46 -7.12 -3.17
CA THR A 151 -7.43 -7.37 -4.61
C THR A 151 -6.05 -7.13 -5.23
N GLY A 152 -5.22 -6.28 -4.62
CA GLY A 152 -3.86 -5.96 -5.03
C GLY A 152 -2.81 -6.96 -4.54
N VAL A 153 -2.96 -7.50 -3.32
CA VAL A 153 -1.97 -8.39 -2.70
C VAL A 153 -2.44 -9.84 -2.64
N PHE A 154 -3.73 -10.10 -2.45
CA PHE A 154 -4.28 -11.45 -2.22
C PHE A 154 -5.15 -11.94 -3.38
N ARG A 155 -4.88 -11.50 -4.61
CA ARG A 155 -5.66 -11.81 -5.81
C ARG A 155 -5.98 -13.31 -5.94
N SER A 156 -4.95 -14.16 -5.91
CA SER A 156 -5.10 -15.63 -6.08
C SER A 156 -6.03 -16.24 -5.03
N HIS A 157 -6.03 -15.70 -3.81
CA HIS A 157 -6.91 -16.16 -2.73
C HIS A 157 -8.36 -15.72 -2.95
N VAL A 158 -8.58 -14.51 -3.48
CA VAL A 158 -9.92 -14.03 -3.88
C VAL A 158 -10.52 -14.95 -4.95
N GLU A 159 -9.73 -15.25 -5.98
CA GLU A 159 -10.15 -16.10 -7.11
C GLU A 159 -10.48 -17.53 -6.63
N GLN A 160 -9.59 -18.17 -5.87
CA GLN A 160 -9.85 -19.51 -5.31
C GLN A 160 -11.08 -19.56 -4.40
N ARG A 161 -11.34 -18.51 -3.61
CA ARG A 161 -12.48 -18.47 -2.68
C ARG A 161 -13.81 -18.30 -3.43
N LYS A 162 -13.82 -17.53 -4.52
CA LYS A 162 -14.98 -17.40 -5.41
C LYS A 162 -15.40 -18.76 -5.96
N GLU A 163 -14.44 -19.53 -6.46
CA GLU A 163 -14.68 -20.85 -7.05
C GLU A 163 -15.19 -21.88 -6.05
N ARG A 164 -14.67 -21.86 -4.81
CA ARG A 164 -14.96 -22.89 -3.80
C ARG A 164 -16.15 -22.60 -2.89
N ARG A 165 -16.53 -21.33 -2.70
CA ARG A 165 -17.49 -20.92 -1.65
C ARG A 165 -18.57 -19.95 -2.11
N SER A 166 -18.73 -19.74 -3.42
CA SER A 166 -19.64 -18.71 -3.97
C SER A 166 -19.40 -17.31 -3.38
N ALA A 167 -18.16 -17.05 -2.94
CA ALA A 167 -17.79 -15.78 -2.35
C ALA A 167 -17.69 -14.68 -3.44
N PRO A 168 -17.80 -13.40 -3.08
CA PRO A 168 -17.65 -12.31 -4.04
C PRO A 168 -16.28 -12.36 -4.73
N GLY A 169 -16.28 -12.12 -6.05
CA GLY A 169 -15.06 -12.09 -6.87
C GLY A 169 -14.37 -10.74 -6.90
N LEU A 170 -13.29 -10.62 -7.67
CA LEU A 170 -12.53 -9.37 -7.84
C LEU A 170 -13.41 -8.17 -8.22
N GLY A 171 -14.32 -8.33 -9.19
CA GLY A 171 -15.18 -7.23 -9.64
C GLY A 171 -16.10 -6.66 -8.54
N PHE A 172 -16.49 -7.46 -7.54
CA PHE A 172 -17.23 -6.95 -6.39
C PHE A 172 -16.36 -6.03 -5.54
N TYR A 173 -15.16 -6.49 -5.17
CA TYR A 173 -14.24 -5.68 -4.36
C TYR A 173 -13.74 -4.46 -5.13
N GLU A 174 -13.52 -4.55 -6.44
CA GLU A 174 -13.22 -3.38 -7.29
C GLU A 174 -14.36 -2.35 -7.23
N SER A 175 -15.62 -2.78 -7.34
CA SER A 175 -16.76 -1.87 -7.21
C SER A 175 -16.83 -1.24 -5.82
N VAL A 176 -16.62 -2.02 -4.76
CA VAL A 176 -16.57 -1.52 -3.37
C VAL A 176 -15.45 -0.48 -3.23
N GLY A 177 -14.24 -0.77 -3.67
CA GLY A 177 -13.10 0.13 -3.58
C GLY A 177 -13.30 1.44 -4.32
N ARG A 178 -13.65 1.36 -5.61
CA ARG A 178 -13.90 2.53 -6.47
C ARG A 178 -14.96 3.45 -5.89
N SER A 179 -16.11 2.89 -5.53
CA SER A 179 -17.25 3.67 -5.02
C SER A 179 -16.93 4.31 -3.67
N ASN A 180 -16.28 3.59 -2.75
CA ASN A 180 -15.95 4.14 -1.44
C ASN A 180 -14.85 5.21 -1.53
N TYR A 181 -13.83 5.06 -2.37
CA TYR A 181 -12.88 6.15 -2.60
C TYR A 181 -13.55 7.38 -3.22
N ARG A 182 -14.50 7.19 -4.16
CA ARG A 182 -15.28 8.33 -4.71
C ARG A 182 -16.05 9.06 -3.61
N ILE A 183 -16.81 8.32 -2.81
CA ILE A 183 -17.60 8.87 -1.69
C ILE A 183 -16.69 9.58 -0.68
N ALA A 184 -15.53 9.00 -0.36
CA ALA A 184 -14.56 9.61 0.54
C ALA A 184 -13.98 10.91 -0.04
N GLY A 185 -13.60 10.92 -1.32
CA GLY A 185 -13.05 12.09 -2.00
C GLY A 185 -14.02 13.27 -2.05
N ASP A 186 -15.32 12.99 -2.20
CA ASP A 186 -16.39 14.00 -2.22
C ASP A 186 -16.79 14.49 -0.81
N HIS A 187 -16.28 13.86 0.25
CA HIS A 187 -16.64 14.19 1.63
C HIS A 187 -15.83 15.39 2.17
N HIS A 188 -16.47 16.31 2.90
CA HIS A 188 -15.82 17.51 3.45
C HIS A 188 -14.56 17.21 4.29
N ILE A 189 -14.57 16.13 5.08
CA ILE A 189 -13.38 15.70 5.84
C ILE A 189 -12.18 15.44 4.93
N ALA A 190 -12.36 14.86 3.73
CA ALA A 190 -11.24 14.69 2.82
C ALA A 190 -10.67 16.03 2.34
N GLN A 191 -11.49 17.07 2.19
CA GLN A 191 -11.02 18.42 1.85
C GLN A 191 -10.25 19.05 3.01
N GLU A 192 -10.72 18.88 4.25
CA GLU A 192 -10.04 19.38 5.46
C GLU A 192 -8.63 18.80 5.62
N PHE A 193 -8.42 17.55 5.20
CA PHE A 193 -7.14 16.86 5.25
C PHE A 193 -6.39 16.82 3.90
N CYS A 194 -6.87 17.55 2.88
CA CYS A 194 -6.30 17.58 1.52
C CYS A 194 -6.18 16.19 0.84
N LEU A 195 -7.04 15.24 1.19
CA LEU A 195 -7.09 13.88 0.63
C LEU A 195 -8.12 13.73 -0.50
N ASN A 196 -8.89 14.78 -0.80
CA ASN A 196 -9.98 14.73 -1.79
C ASN A 196 -9.48 14.36 -3.18
N SER A 197 -8.38 14.97 -3.64
CA SER A 197 -7.78 14.67 -4.95
C SER A 197 -7.21 13.26 -4.98
N LEU A 198 -6.48 12.87 -3.92
CA LEU A 198 -5.89 11.54 -3.78
C LEU A 198 -6.95 10.43 -3.85
N TYR A 199 -8.05 10.57 -3.11
CA TYR A 199 -9.16 9.61 -3.17
C TYR A 199 -9.87 9.62 -4.52
N GLY A 200 -9.96 10.77 -5.18
CA GLY A 200 -10.44 10.86 -6.57
C GLY A 200 -9.58 10.03 -7.52
N GLU A 201 -8.26 10.21 -7.47
CA GLU A 201 -7.28 9.46 -8.27
C GLU A 201 -7.33 7.95 -7.96
N LEU A 202 -7.41 7.56 -6.69
CA LEU A 202 -7.56 6.16 -6.27
C LEU A 202 -8.87 5.53 -6.77
N SER A 203 -9.95 6.30 -6.82
CA SER A 203 -11.24 5.83 -7.36
C SER A 203 -11.15 5.60 -8.86
N ASP A 204 -10.58 6.56 -9.60
CA ASP A 204 -10.53 6.52 -11.05
C ASP A 204 -9.56 5.46 -11.57
N GLY A 205 -8.35 5.42 -11.00
CA GLY A 205 -7.27 4.50 -11.36
C GLY A 205 -7.25 3.18 -10.57
N PHE A 206 -8.31 2.85 -9.84
CA PHE A 206 -8.31 1.70 -8.92
C PHE A 206 -7.82 0.39 -9.56
N VAL A 207 -8.25 0.12 -10.79
CA VAL A 207 -7.96 -1.14 -11.48
C VAL A 207 -6.49 -1.18 -11.92
N GLU A 208 -5.98 -0.08 -12.43
CA GLU A 208 -4.59 0.12 -12.86
C GLU A 208 -3.65 -0.02 -11.67
N ILE A 209 -3.97 0.67 -10.56
CA ILE A 209 -3.23 0.60 -9.29
C ILE A 209 -3.22 -0.84 -8.76
N ARG A 210 -4.39 -1.48 -8.70
CA ARG A 210 -4.51 -2.89 -8.26
C ARG A 210 -3.64 -3.82 -9.12
N ARG A 211 -3.67 -3.67 -10.44
CA ARG A 211 -2.87 -4.50 -11.36
C ARG A 211 -1.37 -4.27 -11.17
N ALA A 212 -0.94 -3.03 -10.93
CA ALA A 212 0.44 -2.72 -10.61
C ALA A 212 0.87 -3.40 -9.29
N LEU A 213 0.00 -3.38 -8.27
CA LEU A 213 0.23 -4.10 -7.01
C LEU A 213 0.24 -5.63 -7.18
N ASN A 214 -0.55 -6.19 -8.11
CA ASN A 214 -0.46 -7.61 -8.42
C ASN A 214 0.91 -7.96 -8.98
N ARG A 215 1.44 -7.19 -9.94
CA ARG A 215 2.79 -7.39 -10.47
C ARG A 215 3.85 -7.32 -9.38
N LEU A 216 3.74 -6.37 -8.44
CA LEU A 216 4.62 -6.29 -7.29
C LEU A 216 4.67 -7.61 -6.51
N VAL A 217 3.53 -8.22 -6.24
CA VAL A 217 3.46 -9.48 -5.47
C VAL A 217 3.86 -10.69 -6.31
N ASP A 218 3.52 -10.71 -7.60
CA ASP A 218 3.79 -11.84 -8.47
C ASP A 218 5.27 -11.89 -8.91
N GLU A 219 5.93 -10.73 -9.07
CA GLU A 219 7.24 -10.61 -9.70
C GLU A 219 8.37 -10.19 -8.74
N ILE A 220 8.06 -9.44 -7.67
CA ILE A 220 9.09 -8.77 -6.85
C ILE A 220 9.11 -9.31 -5.42
N ILE A 221 7.94 -9.45 -4.79
CA ILE A 221 7.85 -9.94 -3.42
C ILE A 221 7.48 -11.42 -3.43
N PHE A 222 8.46 -12.30 -3.18
CA PHE A 222 8.18 -13.67 -2.79
C PHE A 222 7.57 -13.70 -1.37
N LEU A 223 6.29 -13.35 -1.23
CA LEU A 223 5.50 -13.74 -0.08
C LEU A 223 5.36 -15.26 -0.18
N GLY A 224 6.30 -15.96 0.47
CA GLY A 224 6.60 -17.39 0.30
C GLY A 224 5.44 -18.28 -0.09
N ASP A 225 5.75 -19.20 -1.00
CA ASP A 225 4.94 -20.31 -1.53
C ASP A 225 3.60 -20.53 -0.83
N HIS A 226 2.55 -20.58 -1.67
CA HIS A 226 1.23 -21.15 -1.41
C HIS A 226 1.08 -21.71 0.02
N PRO A 227 0.28 -21.09 0.91
CA PRO A 227 -0.22 -21.85 2.04
C PRO A 227 -1.03 -23.00 1.43
N SER A 228 -0.41 -24.18 1.38
CA SER A 228 -1.12 -25.44 1.30
C SER A 228 -2.23 -25.33 2.33
N LEU A 229 -3.47 -25.33 1.83
CA LEU A 229 -4.63 -25.16 2.68
C LEU A 229 -4.51 -26.17 3.83
N PRO A 230 -4.74 -25.77 5.09
CA PRO A 230 -5.19 -26.75 6.04
C PRO A 230 -6.52 -27.27 5.46
N GLU A 231 -6.53 -28.56 5.10
CA GLU A 231 -7.77 -29.29 4.86
C GLU A 231 -8.68 -29.05 6.06
N LEU A 232 -9.79 -28.36 5.82
CA LEU A 232 -10.82 -28.18 6.81
C LEU A 232 -11.83 -29.32 6.61
N ASN A 233 -11.76 -30.30 7.50
CA ASN A 233 -12.96 -31.02 7.94
C ASN A 233 -13.90 -30.04 8.67
#